data_AF-A0A0J7J6P9-F1
#
_entry.id   AF-A0A0J7J6P9-F1
#
_cell.length_a   1.000
_cell.length_b   1.000
_cell.length_c   1.000
_cell.angle_alpha   90.00
_cell.angle_beta   90.00
_cell.angle_gamma   90.00
#
_symmetry.space_group_name_H-M   'P 1'
#
loop_
_entity.id
_entity.type
_entity.pdbx_description
1 polymer ?
#
loop_
_entity_poly.entity_id
_entity_poly.type
_entity_poly.pdbx_seq_one_letter_code
_entity_poly.pdbx_strand_id
1 'polypeptide(L)' 'MRHTENTDLLALGRITGATVLFETDTGDGYMLRRAFVTDTVELSSGNGGVRLNWSGYGVERI' A
#
# COMPACT_ATOMS: atom_id res chain seq x y z
N MET A 1 -0.75 1.50 -22.99
CA MET A 1 -0.89 1.28 -21.54
C MET A 1 0.47 0.85 -21.02
N ARG A 2 1.26 1.73 -20.41
CA ARG A 2 2.67 1.46 -20.07
C ARG A 2 2.78 1.15 -18.57
N HIS A 3 2.46 -0.10 -18.22
CA HIS A 3 3.10 -0.73 -17.07
C HIS A 3 4.44 -1.22 -17.62
N THR A 4 5.56 -0.78 -17.03
CA THR A 4 6.83 -1.44 -17.28
C THR A 4 6.71 -2.88 -16.76
N GLU A 5 7.41 -3.81 -17.42
CA GLU A 5 7.36 -5.27 -17.23
C GLU A 5 7.55 -5.75 -15.77
N ASN A 6 7.94 -4.85 -14.85
CA ASN A 6 8.24 -5.15 -13.45
C ASN A 6 7.19 -4.75 -12.41
N THR A 7 6.09 -4.05 -12.77
CA THR A 7 5.07 -3.66 -11.78
C THR A 7 3.79 -4.45 -11.98
N ASP A 8 3.67 -5.56 -11.25
CA ASP A 8 2.46 -6.40 -11.23
C ASP A 8 1.41 -5.82 -10.27
N LEU A 9 0.42 -5.12 -10.85
CA LEU A 9 -0.70 -4.54 -10.11
C LEU A 9 -1.58 -5.60 -9.43
N LEU A 10 -1.68 -6.80 -10.02
CA LEU A 10 -2.43 -7.90 -9.42
C LEU A 10 -1.71 -8.45 -8.20
N ALA A 11 -0.38 -8.56 -8.26
CA ALA A 11 0.43 -8.94 -7.10
C ALA A 11 0.29 -7.92 -5.96
N LEU A 12 0.33 -6.63 -6.27
CA LEU A 12 0.11 -5.56 -5.28
C LEU A 12 -1.27 -5.66 -4.62
N GLY A 13 -2.32 -5.94 -5.40
CA GLY A 13 -3.68 -6.09 -4.88
C GLY A 13 -3.91 -7.35 -4.04
N ARG A 14 -2.99 -8.32 -4.10
CA ARG A 14 -3.07 -9.59 -3.36
C ARG A 14 -2.24 -9.59 -2.08
N ILE A 15 -1.61 -8.48 -1.72
CA ILE A 15 -0.81 -8.41 -0.50
C ILE A 15 -1.72 -8.62 0.71
N THR A 16 -1.37 -9.60 1.53
CA THR A 16 -2.04 -9.95 2.79
C THR A 16 -1.01 -10.29 3.86
N GLY A 17 -1.35 -10.04 5.12
CA GLY A 17 -0.51 -10.41 6.27
C GLY A 17 0.82 -9.65 6.36
N ALA A 18 0.95 -8.50 5.70
CA ALA A 18 2.18 -7.71 5.69
C ALA A 18 2.38 -6.91 6.99
N THR A 19 3.61 -6.48 7.24
CA THR A 19 3.93 -5.40 8.18
C THR A 19 4.17 -4.14 7.35
N VAL A 20 3.40 -3.07 7.62
CA VAL A 20 3.59 -1.77 6.95
C VAL A 20 4.14 -0.79 7.96
N LEU A 21 5.31 -0.22 7.65
CA LEU A 21 5.93 0.87 8.40
C LEU A 21 5.68 2.17 7.61
N PHE A 22 5.17 3.20 8.28
CA PHE A 22 4.95 4.50 7.67
C PHE A 22 5.27 5.62 8.66
N GLU A 23 5.70 6.75 8.12
CA GLU A 23 5.90 8.00 8.87
C GLU A 23 4.82 8.99 8.45
N THR A 24 4.24 9.69 9.42
CA THR A 24 3.32 10.80 9.13
C THR A 24 4.10 12.05 8.76
N ASP A 25 3.43 13.02 8.16
CA ASP A 25 4.00 14.35 7.90
C ASP A 25 4.41 15.11 9.18
N THR A 26 3.87 14.70 10.34
CA THR A 26 4.30 15.19 11.66
C THR A 26 5.59 14.53 12.17
N GLY A 27 6.15 13.56 11.45
CA GLY A 27 7.38 12.85 11.80
C GLY A 27 7.18 11.67 12.76
N ASP A 28 5.94 11.30 13.08
CA ASP A 28 5.66 10.15 13.94
C ASP A 28 5.70 8.86 13.10
N GLY A 29 6.48 7.87 13.57
CA GLY A 29 6.54 6.55 12.97
C GLY A 29 5.43 5.62 13.49
N TYR A 30 4.86 4.81 12.59
CA TYR A 30 3.84 3.83 12.93
C TYR A 30 4.06 2.49 12.24
N MET A 31 3.59 1.43 12.89
CA MET A 31 3.53 0.07 12.38
C MET A 31 2.06 -0.38 12.30
N LEU A 32 1.61 -0.78 11.10
CA LEU A 32 0.33 -1.45 10.88
C LEU A 32 0.56 -2.97 10.82
N ARG A 33 -0.04 -3.70 11.76
CA ARG A 33 0.12 -5.17 11.87
C ARG A 33 -0.92 -5.93 11.04
N ARG A 34 -0.47 -7.05 10.44
CA ARG A 34 -1.31 -7.93 9.59
C ARG A 34 -2.04 -7.14 8.51
N ALA A 35 -1.30 -6.26 7.84
CA ALA A 35 -1.83 -5.37 6.83
C ALA A 35 -2.19 -6.12 5.54
N PHE A 36 -3.20 -5.63 4.84
CA PHE A 36 -3.65 -6.13 3.54
C PHE A 36 -4.19 -4.98 2.70
N VAL A 37 -4.14 -5.13 1.37
CA VAL A 37 -4.72 -4.16 0.43
C VAL A 37 -6.23 -4.42 0.29
N THR A 38 -7.05 -3.37 0.41
CA THR A 38 -8.52 -3.49 0.49
C THR A 38 -9.24 -3.40 -0.84
N ASP A 39 -8.70 -2.64 -1.79
CA ASP A 39 -9.39 -2.27 -3.03
C ASP A 39 -8.63 -2.72 -4.27
N THR A 40 -9.34 -2.77 -5.40
CA THR A 40 -8.73 -3.00 -6.71
C THR A 40 -7.66 -1.95 -6.98
N VAL A 41 -6.47 -2.41 -7.32
CA VAL A 41 -5.33 -1.55 -7.61
C VAL A 41 -5.52 -0.93 -8.99
N GLU A 42 -5.88 0.35 -9.02
CA GLU A 42 -6.07 1.10 -10.26
C GLU A 42 -4.86 2.02 -10.54
N LEU A 43 -4.48 2.09 -11.81
CA LEU A 43 -3.52 3.06 -12.31
C LEU A 43 -4.14 4.47 -12.22
N SER A 44 -3.47 5.39 -11.55
CA SER A 44 -3.86 6.80 -11.63
C SER A 44 -3.57 7.31 -13.04
N SER A 45 -4.63 7.70 -13.76
CA SER A 45 -4.57 8.12 -15.16
C SER A 45 -3.80 9.43 -15.39
N GLY A 46 -3.46 10.18 -14.33
CA GLY A 46 -2.78 11.47 -14.42
C GLY A 46 -1.26 11.43 -14.22
N ASN A 47 -0.73 10.60 -13.31
CA ASN A 47 0.64 10.75 -12.80
C ASN A 47 1.51 9.48 -12.87
N GLY A 48 1.01 8.38 -13.44
CA GLY A 48 1.76 7.11 -13.49
C GLY A 48 1.97 6.45 -12.13
N GLY A 49 1.33 6.97 -11.08
CA GLY A 49 1.29 6.37 -9.75
C GLY A 49 0.15 5.36 -9.61
N VAL A 50 0.25 4.54 -8.58
CA VAL A 50 -0.76 3.54 -8.22
C VAL A 50 -1.23 3.83 -6.80
N ARG A 51 -2.54 3.82 -6.58
CA ARG A 51 -3.11 3.99 -5.23
C ARG A 51 -3.31 2.62 -4.59
N LEU A 52 -2.79 2.45 -3.38
CA LEU A 52 -3.04 1.28 -2.53
C LEU A 52 -3.75 1.74 -1.25
N ASN A 53 -4.94 1.21 -1.00
CA ASN A 53 -5.63 1.41 0.28
C ASN A 53 -5.30 0.22 1.18
N TRP A 54 -4.81 0.50 2.38
CA TRP A 54 -4.36 -0.51 3.34
C TRP A 54 -5.31 -0.58 4.54
N SER A 55 -5.54 -1.79 5.02
CA SER A 55 -6.18 -2.05 6.30
C SER A 55 -5.38 -3.09 7.07
N GLY A 56 -5.61 -3.18 8.38
CA GLY A 56 -4.87 -4.09 9.26
C GLY A 56 -5.51 -4.17 10.63
N TYR A 57 -4.92 -4.97 11.52
CA TYR A 57 -5.54 -5.34 12.79
C TYR A 57 -5.29 -4.29 13.90
N GLY A 58 -4.29 -3.43 13.72
CA GLY A 58 -3.95 -2.41 14.68
C GLY A 58 -2.75 -1.58 14.21
N VAL A 59 -2.76 -0.32 14.62
CA VAL A 59 -1.67 0.64 14.40
C VAL A 59 -1.00 0.92 15.74
N GLU A 60 0.33 0.82 15.76
CA GLU A 60 1.16 1.09 16.94
C GLU A 60 2.23 2.12 16.57
N ARG A 61 2.49 3.05 17.49
CA ARG A 61 3.57 4.03 17.34
C ARG A 61 4.92 3.35 17.62
N ILE A 62 5.94 3.68 16.84
CA ILE A 62 7.33 3.20 16.98
C ILE A 62 8.27 4.31 17.42
#